data_AF-A0A7J4PT18-F1
#
_entry.id   AF-A0A7J4PT18-F1
#
_cell.length_a   1.000
_cell.length_b   1.000
_cell.length_c   1.000
_cell.angle_alpha   90.00
_cell.angle_beta   90.00
_cell.angle_gamma   90.00
#
_symmetry.space_group_name_H-M   'P 1'
#
loop_
_entity.id
_entity.type
_entity.pdbx_description
1 polymer ?
#
loop_
_entity_poly.entity_id
_entity_poly.type
_entity_poly.pdbx_seq_one_letter_code
_entity_poly.pdbx_strand_id
1 'polypeptide(L)'
;MAVLAWGEGAGSPAISEPVQNEDFYNRVRASGTGYFEVGSSVVDRRMGLEYYSFMYGDGHLEMDSKSAVSNRAMNVQGTLNGSSAPLNLLEDVKMSYSGETPMVGMKYIHSNDFYGGIGAEVQEFFEVTEMEKIQTTYFASTDPASQVSDPANASAIRGGSPAHLVGMDLQSSFNGTWQSDYRWHKIFYKDIKEHQTFSGVFDVERSLRFHENPTFDGFKGL
;
A
#
# COMPACT_ATOMS: atom_id res chain seq x y z
N MET A 1 -4.69 -59.05 46.40
CA MET A 1 -4.19 -57.67 46.28
C MET A 1 -4.79 -57.08 45.02
N ALA A 2 -5.72 -56.14 45.15
CA ALA A 2 -6.32 -55.43 44.03
C ALA A 2 -5.67 -54.04 43.95
N VAL A 3 -5.06 -53.73 42.81
CA VAL A 3 -4.58 -52.38 42.50
C VAL A 3 -5.68 -51.73 41.66
N LEU A 4 -6.37 -50.75 42.24
CA LEU A 4 -7.29 -49.86 41.54
C LEU A 4 -6.46 -48.84 40.76
N ALA A 5 -6.45 -48.96 39.43
CA ALA A 5 -5.92 -47.94 38.54
C ALA A 5 -6.94 -46.80 38.44
N TRP A 6 -6.55 -45.61 38.86
CA TRP A 6 -7.33 -44.39 38.69
C TRP A 6 -7.19 -43.95 37.23
N GLY A 7 -8.32 -43.86 36.52
CA GLY A 7 -8.34 -43.30 35.17
C GLY A 7 -8.02 -41.82 35.23
N GLU A 8 -6.91 -41.42 34.63
CA GLU A 8 -6.61 -40.01 34.35
C GLU A 8 -7.68 -39.48 33.39
N GLY A 9 -8.54 -38.59 33.90
CA GLY A 9 -9.48 -37.86 33.06
C GLY A 9 -8.69 -36.97 32.10
N ALA A 10 -8.63 -37.35 30.82
CA ALA A 10 -8.09 -36.51 29.78
C ALA A 10 -8.90 -35.20 29.74
N GLY A 11 -8.27 -34.10 30.13
CA GLY A 11 -8.84 -32.76 30.00
C GLY A 11 -9.23 -32.52 28.54
N SER A 12 -10.33 -31.80 28.32
CA SER A 12 -10.75 -31.43 26.97
C SER A 12 -9.59 -30.75 26.23
N PRO A 13 -9.34 -31.09 24.95
CA PRO A 13 -8.28 -30.45 24.18
C PRO A 13 -8.50 -28.94 24.17
N ALA A 14 -7.41 -28.18 24.25
CA ALA A 14 -7.47 -26.73 24.20
C ALA A 14 -8.19 -26.30 22.90
N ILE A 15 -9.18 -25.42 23.03
CA ILE A 15 -9.83 -24.81 21.88
C ILE A 15 -8.77 -23.97 21.18
N SER A 16 -8.43 -24.31 19.94
CA SER A 16 -7.53 -23.50 19.13
C SER A 16 -8.16 -22.14 18.89
N GLU A 17 -7.45 -21.06 19.20
CA GLU A 17 -7.89 -19.72 18.85
C GLU A 17 -8.12 -19.62 17.33
N PRO A 18 -9.24 -19.03 16.88
CA PRO A 18 -9.49 -18.87 15.47
C PRO A 18 -8.45 -17.93 14.85
N VAL A 19 -7.97 -18.28 13.66
CA VAL A 19 -7.12 -17.38 12.88
C VAL A 19 -7.93 -16.13 12.54
N GLN A 20 -7.49 -14.97 13.02
CA GLN A 20 -8.09 -13.67 12.72
C GLN A 20 -7.18 -12.90 11.77
N ASN A 21 -7.76 -12.35 10.71
CA ASN A 21 -7.09 -11.44 9.79
C ASN A 21 -7.59 -10.01 10.04
N GLU A 22 -6.72 -9.03 9.85
CA GLU A 22 -7.06 -7.62 9.94
C GLU A 22 -7.10 -7.07 8.52
N ASP A 23 -8.27 -7.20 7.87
CA ASP A 23 -8.48 -6.84 6.48
C ASP A 23 -9.39 -5.61 6.37
N PHE A 24 -9.02 -4.66 5.50
CA PHE A 24 -9.82 -3.51 5.12
C PHE A 24 -9.98 -3.49 3.60
N TYR A 25 -11.20 -3.29 3.12
CA TYR A 25 -11.48 -3.07 1.71
C TYR A 25 -12.52 -1.95 1.59
N ASN A 26 -12.21 -0.97 0.75
CA ASN A 26 -13.13 0.10 0.39
C ASN A 26 -13.08 0.35 -1.12
N ARG A 27 -14.24 0.57 -1.71
CA ARG A 27 -14.36 1.04 -3.08
C ARG A 27 -15.37 2.17 -3.14
N VAL A 28 -14.92 3.32 -3.63
CA VAL A 28 -15.75 4.51 -3.78
C VAL A 28 -15.83 4.86 -5.24
N ARG A 29 -17.05 5.01 -5.74
CA ARG A 29 -17.35 5.57 -7.05
C ARG A 29 -18.21 6.80 -6.85
N ALA A 30 -17.70 7.95 -7.28
CA ALA A 30 -18.39 9.23 -7.14
C ALA A 30 -18.33 9.97 -8.48
N SER A 31 -19.44 10.58 -8.86
CA SER A 31 -19.50 11.51 -9.99
C SER A 31 -20.51 12.59 -9.64
N GLY A 32 -20.15 13.86 -9.84
CA GLY A 32 -21.02 14.97 -9.52
C GLY A 32 -20.28 16.30 -9.47
N THR A 33 -21.00 17.36 -9.12
CA THR A 33 -20.46 18.70 -8.96
C THR A 33 -20.80 19.25 -7.58
N GLY A 34 -19.82 19.87 -6.94
CA GLY A 34 -19.94 20.50 -5.63
C GLY A 34 -18.75 20.16 -4.74
N TYR A 35 -18.92 20.38 -3.45
CA TYR A 35 -17.91 20.07 -2.46
C TYR A 35 -17.71 18.57 -2.27
N PHE A 36 -16.46 18.13 -2.15
CA PHE A 36 -16.08 16.79 -1.74
C PHE A 36 -14.87 16.80 -0.82
N GLU A 37 -14.79 15.76 0.00
CA GLU A 37 -13.63 15.42 0.81
C GLU A 37 -13.51 13.90 0.83
N VAL A 38 -12.31 13.38 0.52
CA VAL A 38 -12.03 11.95 0.48
C VAL A 38 -10.71 11.72 1.20
N GLY A 39 -10.76 10.92 2.28
CA GLY A 39 -9.60 10.63 3.10
C GLY A 39 -9.52 9.17 3.52
N SER A 40 -8.32 8.63 3.58
CA SER A 40 -8.01 7.33 4.16
C SER A 40 -6.74 7.43 5.02
N SER A 41 -6.75 6.73 6.15
CA SER A 41 -5.59 6.64 7.04
C SER A 41 -5.45 5.23 7.56
N VAL A 42 -4.24 4.70 7.49
CA VAL A 42 -3.90 3.35 7.91
C VAL A 42 -2.59 3.44 8.67
N VAL A 43 -2.63 3.02 9.93
CA VAL A 43 -1.42 2.90 10.76
C VAL A 43 -1.42 1.50 11.31
N ASP A 44 -0.48 0.69 10.85
CA ASP A 44 -0.26 -0.66 11.35
C ASP A 44 1.22 -0.89 11.64
N ARG A 45 1.54 -0.87 12.93
CA ARG A 45 2.90 -1.06 13.46
C ARG A 45 3.39 -2.50 13.33
N ARG A 46 2.53 -3.51 13.10
CA ARG A 46 2.97 -4.89 12.88
C ARG A 46 3.56 -5.08 11.48
N MET A 47 3.05 -4.34 10.50
CA MET A 47 3.60 -4.33 9.14
C MET A 47 4.59 -3.19 8.90
N GLY A 48 4.74 -2.26 9.86
CA GLY A 48 5.59 -1.08 9.73
C GLY A 48 5.05 -0.08 8.71
N LEU A 49 3.72 0.09 8.65
CA LEU A 49 3.04 0.96 7.69
C LEU A 49 2.42 2.17 8.39
N GLU A 50 2.74 3.35 7.88
CA GLU A 50 1.97 4.57 8.07
C GLU A 50 1.55 5.07 6.69
N TYR A 51 0.25 5.18 6.47
CA TYR A 51 -0.34 5.60 5.21
C TYR A 51 -1.44 6.62 5.45
N TYR A 52 -1.43 7.68 4.65
CA TYR A 52 -2.44 8.72 4.64
C TYR A 52 -2.66 9.21 3.22
N SER A 53 -3.92 9.32 2.81
CA SER A 53 -4.30 9.92 1.54
C SER A 53 -5.50 10.80 1.78
N PHE A 54 -5.47 12.01 1.25
CA PHE A 54 -6.52 12.99 1.47
C PHE A 54 -6.62 13.93 0.29
N MET A 55 -7.85 14.26 -0.10
CA MET A 55 -8.10 15.30 -1.07
C MET A 55 -9.46 15.95 -0.80
N TYR A 56 -9.55 17.24 -1.12
CA TYR A 56 -10.79 17.99 -1.06
C TYR A 56 -10.83 19.04 -2.17
N GLY A 57 -12.03 19.42 -2.57
CA GLY A 57 -12.24 20.41 -3.60
C GLY A 57 -13.72 20.80 -3.71
N ASP A 58 -13.99 21.80 -4.53
CA ASP A 58 -15.34 22.20 -4.91
C ASP A 58 -15.36 22.41 -6.42
N GLY A 59 -15.95 21.44 -7.12
CA GLY A 59 -15.91 21.36 -8.58
C GLY A 59 -16.58 20.10 -9.09
N HIS A 60 -16.37 19.79 -10.36
CA HIS A 60 -16.80 18.54 -10.96
C HIS A 60 -15.76 17.46 -10.70
N LEU A 61 -16.19 16.34 -10.12
CA LEU A 61 -15.34 15.18 -9.82
C LEU A 61 -15.94 13.95 -10.50
N GLU A 62 -15.11 13.14 -11.15
CA GLU A 62 -15.38 11.74 -11.41
C GLU A 62 -14.27 10.89 -10.77
N MET A 63 -14.63 9.86 -10.01
CA MET A 63 -13.66 9.04 -9.28
C MET A 63 -14.12 7.56 -9.20
N ASP A 64 -13.19 6.63 -9.43
CA ASP A 64 -13.24 5.22 -9.00
C ASP A 64 -11.98 4.95 -8.18
N SER A 65 -12.13 4.88 -6.86
CA SER A 65 -11.06 4.58 -5.92
C SER A 65 -11.28 3.21 -5.30
N LYS A 66 -10.22 2.41 -5.20
CA LYS A 66 -10.18 1.14 -4.49
C LYS A 66 -9.03 1.19 -3.50
N SER A 67 -9.27 0.79 -2.27
CA SER A 67 -8.23 0.66 -1.23
C SER A 67 -8.41 -0.70 -0.56
N ALA A 68 -7.33 -1.46 -0.50
CA ALA A 68 -7.27 -2.75 0.17
C ALA A 68 -6.05 -2.78 1.08
N VAL A 69 -6.24 -3.18 2.34
CA VAL A 69 -5.16 -3.36 3.31
C VAL A 69 -5.36 -4.69 4.03
N SER A 70 -4.26 -5.41 4.24
CA SER A 70 -4.24 -6.61 5.06
C SER A 70 -2.91 -6.75 5.77
N ASN A 71 -2.95 -7.21 7.03
CA ASN A 71 -1.76 -7.69 7.72
C ASN A 71 -1.23 -9.02 7.14
N ARG A 72 -1.94 -9.64 6.19
CA ARG A 72 -1.51 -10.81 5.43
C ARG A 72 -1.37 -10.49 3.95
N ALA A 73 -0.13 -10.47 3.47
CA ALA A 73 0.15 -10.07 2.10
C ALA A 73 -0.60 -10.89 1.02
N MET A 74 -0.94 -12.15 1.29
CA MET A 74 -1.69 -12.99 0.33
C MET A 74 -3.14 -12.54 0.10
N ASN A 75 -3.73 -11.78 1.02
CA ASN A 75 -5.13 -11.36 0.95
C ASN A 75 -5.34 -10.18 0.00
N VAL A 76 -4.29 -9.42 -0.30
CA VAL A 76 -4.33 -8.34 -1.29
C VAL A 76 -3.44 -8.72 -2.46
N GLN A 77 -4.04 -8.92 -3.62
CA GLN A 77 -3.32 -9.26 -4.85
C GLN A 77 -3.29 -8.03 -5.75
N GLY A 78 -2.08 -7.56 -6.05
CA GLY A 78 -1.84 -6.52 -7.04
C GLY A 78 -1.22 -7.09 -8.31
N THR A 79 -1.15 -6.25 -9.34
CA THR A 79 -0.39 -6.54 -10.56
C THR A 79 0.79 -5.58 -10.61
N LEU A 80 2.01 -6.10 -10.48
CA LEU A 80 3.25 -5.34 -10.61
C LEU A 80 3.94 -5.77 -11.90
N ASN A 81 4.17 -4.84 -12.84
CA ASN A 81 4.79 -5.13 -14.15
C ASN A 81 4.15 -6.33 -14.89
N GLY A 82 2.83 -6.45 -14.83
CA GLY A 82 2.08 -7.55 -15.48
C GLY A 82 2.12 -8.90 -14.73
N SER A 83 2.82 -8.98 -13.60
CA SER A 83 2.86 -10.16 -12.74
C SER A 83 2.00 -9.96 -11.49
N SER A 84 1.23 -10.98 -11.09
CA SER A 84 0.49 -10.95 -9.84
C SER A 84 1.45 -11.01 -8.66
N ALA A 85 1.23 -10.16 -7.65
CA ALA A 85 2.08 -10.07 -6.48
C ALA A 85 1.24 -9.89 -5.20
N PRO A 86 1.58 -10.61 -4.11
CA PRO A 86 0.95 -10.42 -2.81
C PRO A 86 1.42 -9.10 -2.17
N LEU A 87 0.48 -8.32 -1.66
CA LEU A 87 0.70 -6.99 -1.09
C LEU A 87 0.03 -6.84 0.27
N ASN A 88 0.51 -5.93 1.09
CA ASN A 88 -0.14 -5.52 2.34
C ASN A 88 -1.07 -4.33 2.16
N LEU A 89 -0.76 -3.42 1.24
CA LEU A 89 -1.64 -2.33 0.82
C LEU A 89 -1.62 -2.20 -0.70
N LEU A 90 -2.80 -1.98 -1.27
CA LEU A 90 -3.02 -1.60 -2.66
C LEU A 90 -4.08 -0.51 -2.70
N GLU A 91 -3.75 0.64 -3.28
CA GLU A 91 -4.71 1.67 -3.61
C GLU A 91 -4.66 1.97 -5.10
N ASP A 92 -5.80 1.82 -5.78
CA ASP A 92 -5.99 2.26 -7.15
C ASP A 92 -6.92 3.49 -7.16
N VAL A 93 -6.49 4.56 -7.80
CA VAL A 93 -7.29 5.77 -8.00
C VAL A 93 -7.33 6.06 -9.48
N LYS A 94 -8.53 6.12 -10.05
CA LYS A 94 -8.79 6.75 -11.34
C LYS A 94 -9.75 7.91 -11.12
N MET A 95 -9.35 9.12 -11.49
CA MET A 95 -10.18 10.29 -11.30
C MET A 95 -9.97 11.37 -12.37
N SER A 96 -10.97 12.22 -12.49
CA SER A 96 -10.89 13.52 -13.14
C SER A 96 -11.49 14.60 -12.25
N TYR A 97 -10.93 15.80 -12.31
CA TYR A 97 -11.39 16.99 -11.59
C TYR A 97 -11.36 18.21 -12.51
N SER A 98 -12.37 19.06 -12.39
CA SER A 98 -12.35 20.42 -12.94
C SER A 98 -13.15 21.39 -12.07
N GLY A 99 -12.61 22.56 -11.76
CA GLY A 99 -13.28 23.55 -10.94
C GLY A 99 -12.58 24.91 -10.92
N GLU A 100 -13.32 25.96 -10.56
CA GLU A 100 -12.76 27.30 -10.36
C GLU A 100 -11.89 27.39 -9.10
N THR A 101 -12.26 26.63 -8.06
CA THR A 101 -11.45 26.50 -6.84
C THR A 101 -10.46 25.35 -7.02
N PRO A 102 -9.18 25.51 -6.67
CA PRO A 102 -8.24 24.39 -6.72
C PRO A 102 -8.67 23.24 -5.80
N MET A 103 -8.64 22.02 -6.33
CA MET A 103 -8.62 20.81 -5.51
C MET A 103 -7.24 20.67 -4.90
N VAL A 104 -7.19 20.43 -3.59
CA VAL A 104 -5.95 20.18 -2.85
C VAL A 104 -5.93 18.71 -2.45
N GLY A 105 -4.77 18.07 -2.61
CA GLY A 105 -4.58 16.71 -2.14
C GLY A 105 -3.17 16.47 -1.62
N MET A 106 -3.08 15.50 -0.71
CA MET A 106 -1.85 15.03 -0.12
C MET A 106 -1.86 13.52 0.01
N LYS A 107 -0.69 12.92 -0.15
CA LYS A 107 -0.46 11.50 0.11
C LYS A 107 0.82 11.33 0.88
N TYR A 108 0.80 10.39 1.80
CA TYR A 108 1.94 9.96 2.58
C TYR A 108 1.96 8.45 2.67
N ILE A 109 3.11 7.84 2.40
CA ILE A 109 3.39 6.47 2.78
C ILE A 109 4.78 6.36 3.38
N HIS A 110 4.86 5.70 4.53
CA HIS A 110 6.10 5.46 5.24
C HIS A 110 6.18 4.00 5.68
N SER A 111 7.20 3.32 5.15
CA SER A 111 7.63 2.02 5.63
C SER A 111 8.60 2.24 6.78
N ASN A 112 8.04 2.29 7.99
CA ASN A 112 8.75 2.70 9.20
C ASN A 112 9.74 1.62 9.66
N ASP A 113 11.04 1.91 9.62
CA ASP A 113 12.12 0.99 9.95
C ASP A 113 12.16 0.61 11.42
N PHE A 114 11.72 1.50 12.32
CA PHE A 114 11.60 1.21 13.76
C PHE A 114 10.66 0.03 14.03
N TYR A 115 9.67 -0.18 13.16
CA TYR A 115 8.68 -1.25 13.24
C TYR A 115 8.94 -2.41 12.25
N GLY A 116 10.14 -2.48 11.66
CA GLY A 116 10.53 -3.56 10.74
C GLY A 116 10.27 -3.28 9.26
N GLY A 117 9.88 -2.05 8.89
CA GLY A 117 9.86 -1.58 7.51
C GLY A 117 11.26 -1.29 6.95
N ILE A 118 11.32 -0.74 5.73
CA ILE A 118 12.58 -0.48 5.02
C ILE A 118 13.16 0.93 5.22
N GLY A 119 12.44 1.82 5.90
CA GLY A 119 12.84 3.23 6.08
C GLY A 119 12.59 4.11 4.85
N ALA A 120 11.65 3.69 3.99
CA ALA A 120 11.27 4.42 2.79
C ALA A 120 10.03 5.27 3.03
N GLU A 121 10.05 6.49 2.52
CA GLU A 121 9.05 7.53 2.71
C GLU A 121 8.72 8.17 1.38
N VAL A 122 7.44 8.37 1.12
CA VAL A 122 6.90 9.01 -0.08
C VAL A 122 5.84 10.00 0.34
N GLN A 123 5.99 11.24 -0.15
CA GLN A 123 5.05 12.32 0.04
C GLN A 123 4.67 12.89 -1.33
N GLU A 124 3.38 13.14 -1.52
CA GLU A 124 2.85 13.89 -2.66
C GLU A 124 1.93 14.99 -2.16
N PHE A 125 1.97 16.15 -2.80
CA PHE A 125 1.06 17.26 -2.56
C PHE A 125 0.69 17.94 -3.87
N PHE A 126 -0.59 18.16 -4.13
CA PHE A 126 -1.04 18.88 -5.32
C PHE A 126 -2.13 19.89 -5.00
N GLU A 127 -2.16 20.96 -5.78
CA GLU A 127 -3.18 22.01 -5.79
C GLU A 127 -3.49 22.34 -7.25
N VAL A 128 -4.66 21.94 -7.74
CA VAL A 128 -4.95 21.90 -9.18
C VAL A 128 -6.39 22.32 -9.48
N THR A 129 -6.59 23.07 -10.56
CA THR A 129 -7.94 23.43 -11.04
C THR A 129 -8.49 22.42 -12.03
N GLU A 130 -7.60 21.65 -12.68
CA GLU A 130 -7.94 20.55 -13.59
C GLU A 130 -6.97 19.40 -13.37
N MET A 131 -7.47 18.16 -13.36
CA MET A 131 -6.64 16.98 -13.26
C MET A 131 -7.32 15.76 -13.89
N GLU A 132 -6.58 14.97 -14.65
CA GLU A 132 -6.83 13.55 -14.88
C GLU A 132 -5.72 12.76 -14.19
N LYS A 133 -6.08 11.71 -13.46
CA LYS A 133 -5.13 10.94 -12.65
C LYS A 133 -5.48 9.47 -12.65
N ILE A 134 -4.50 8.64 -12.97
CA ILE A 134 -4.51 7.20 -12.78
C ILE A 134 -3.29 6.88 -11.92
N GLN A 135 -3.51 6.41 -10.69
CA GLN A 135 -2.47 6.09 -9.75
C GLN A 135 -2.71 4.73 -9.11
N THR A 136 -1.65 3.93 -9.00
CA THR A 136 -1.62 2.72 -8.20
C THR A 136 -0.51 2.86 -7.16
N THR A 137 -0.86 2.82 -5.88
CA THR A 137 0.07 2.85 -4.75
C THR A 137 0.07 1.47 -4.08
N TYR A 138 1.25 0.95 -3.76
CA TYR A 138 1.38 -0.39 -3.21
C TYR A 138 2.48 -0.50 -2.16
N PHE A 139 2.27 -1.45 -1.25
CA PHE A 139 3.17 -1.74 -0.14
C PHE A 139 3.15 -3.23 0.19
N ALA A 140 4.31 -3.79 0.50
CA ALA A 140 4.44 -5.15 1.01
C ALA A 140 5.55 -5.22 2.06
N SER A 141 5.32 -5.92 3.17
CA SER A 141 6.25 -6.03 4.29
C SER A 141 6.17 -7.37 5.01
N THR A 142 4.99 -7.98 5.08
CA THR A 142 4.79 -9.24 5.81
C THR A 142 5.08 -10.47 4.95
N ASP A 143 5.49 -11.59 5.58
CA ASP A 143 5.66 -12.88 4.91
C ASP A 143 4.30 -13.41 4.38
N PRO A 144 4.09 -13.48 3.06
CA PRO A 144 2.84 -13.99 2.49
C PRO A 144 2.60 -15.47 2.82
N ALA A 145 3.65 -16.23 3.12
CA ALA A 145 3.55 -17.65 3.42
C ALA A 145 3.41 -17.95 4.93
N SER A 146 3.24 -16.94 5.79
CA SER A 146 3.21 -17.07 7.25
C SER A 146 2.21 -18.08 7.81
N GLN A 147 1.14 -18.40 7.06
CA GLN A 147 0.12 -19.38 7.45
C GLN A 147 0.03 -20.59 6.50
N VAL A 148 1.04 -20.81 5.67
CA VAL A 148 1.09 -21.95 4.75
C VAL A 148 1.82 -23.09 5.44
N SER A 149 1.11 -24.21 5.67
CA SER A 149 1.66 -25.36 6.40
C SER A 149 2.64 -26.20 5.57
N ASP A 150 2.47 -26.23 4.25
CA ASP A 150 3.35 -26.98 3.34
C ASP A 150 4.63 -26.18 3.04
N PRO A 151 5.83 -26.68 3.41
CA PRO A 151 7.09 -25.96 3.20
C PRO A 151 7.42 -25.70 1.72
N ALA A 152 7.03 -26.60 0.81
CA ALA A 152 7.30 -26.43 -0.62
C ALA A 152 6.46 -25.29 -1.20
N ASN A 153 5.16 -25.27 -0.91
CA ASN A 153 4.27 -24.18 -1.28
C ASN A 153 4.68 -22.85 -0.63
N ALA A 154 5.02 -22.85 0.66
CA ALA A 154 5.48 -21.65 1.36
C ALA A 154 6.72 -21.02 0.69
N SER A 155 7.67 -21.86 0.26
CA SER A 155 8.88 -21.39 -0.43
C SER A 155 8.56 -20.81 -1.81
N ALA A 156 7.65 -21.42 -2.56
CA ALA A 156 7.21 -20.91 -3.86
C ALA A 156 6.51 -19.54 -3.73
N ILE A 157 5.64 -19.39 -2.73
CA ILE A 157 4.93 -18.12 -2.45
C ILE A 157 5.93 -17.02 -2.08
N ARG A 158 6.91 -17.31 -1.22
CA ARG A 158 7.96 -16.33 -0.86
C ARG A 158 8.81 -15.93 -2.05
N GLY A 159 9.12 -16.86 -2.97
CA GLY A 159 9.86 -16.55 -4.20
C GLY A 159 9.15 -15.57 -5.12
N GLY A 160 7.81 -15.56 -5.12
CA GLY A 160 6.98 -14.60 -5.84
C GLY A 160 6.58 -13.35 -5.05
N SER A 161 7.13 -13.15 -3.85
CA SER A 161 6.73 -12.05 -2.97
C SER A 161 7.63 -10.82 -3.12
N PRO A 162 7.05 -9.63 -3.32
CA PRO A 162 7.80 -8.39 -3.28
C PRO A 162 7.93 -7.84 -1.86
N ALA A 163 7.91 -8.67 -0.81
CA ALA A 163 8.02 -8.20 0.57
C ALA A 163 9.19 -7.21 0.73
N HIS A 164 9.00 -6.20 1.60
CA HIS A 164 9.89 -5.05 1.74
C HIS A 164 9.86 -4.12 0.52
N LEU A 165 8.65 -3.77 0.07
CA LEU A 165 8.37 -2.89 -1.06
C LEU A 165 7.50 -1.70 -0.63
N VAL A 166 7.87 -0.53 -1.11
CA VAL A 166 6.99 0.64 -1.26
C VAL A 166 7.06 1.07 -2.72
N GLY A 167 5.92 1.33 -3.35
CA GLY A 167 5.93 1.86 -4.71
C GLY A 167 4.65 2.54 -5.15
N MET A 168 4.77 3.18 -6.30
CA MET A 168 3.72 3.97 -6.92
C MET A 168 3.94 4.03 -8.42
N ASP A 169 2.90 3.75 -9.18
CA ASP A 169 2.82 3.99 -10.62
C ASP A 169 1.74 5.05 -10.86
N LEU A 170 2.05 6.06 -11.68
CA LEU A 170 1.26 7.26 -11.82
C LEU A 170 1.30 7.78 -13.26
N GLN A 171 0.13 8.11 -13.78
CA GLN A 171 -0.07 8.89 -14.99
C GLN A 171 -1.04 10.02 -14.66
N SER A 172 -0.63 11.27 -14.86
CA SER A 172 -1.49 12.41 -14.59
C SER A 172 -1.27 13.55 -15.58
N SER A 173 -2.37 14.19 -15.97
CA SER A 173 -2.42 15.46 -16.67
C SER A 173 -3.08 16.47 -15.74
N PHE A 174 -2.51 17.66 -15.57
CA PHE A 174 -3.07 18.64 -14.63
C PHE A 174 -2.73 20.09 -15.00
N ASN A 175 -3.53 21.01 -14.47
CA ASN A 175 -3.27 22.44 -14.45
C ASN A 175 -3.21 22.93 -12.99
N GLY A 176 -2.03 23.34 -12.54
CA GLY A 176 -1.80 23.77 -11.17
C GLY A 176 -0.38 23.42 -10.71
N THR A 177 -0.21 23.18 -9.42
CA THR A 177 1.07 22.80 -8.81
C THR A 177 0.99 21.38 -8.26
N TRP A 178 2.03 20.59 -8.53
CA TRP A 178 2.21 19.28 -7.91
C TRP A 178 3.66 19.11 -7.48
N GLN A 179 3.83 18.67 -6.24
CA GLN A 179 5.09 18.41 -5.59
C GLN A 179 5.15 16.96 -5.12
N SER A 180 6.35 16.39 -5.15
CA SER A 180 6.61 15.11 -4.54
C SER A 180 8.00 15.03 -3.91
N ASP A 181 8.08 14.37 -2.77
CA ASP A 181 9.27 14.17 -1.98
C ASP A 181 9.42 12.68 -1.63
N TYR A 182 10.61 12.15 -1.87
CA TYR A 182 10.91 10.75 -1.65
C TYR A 182 12.18 10.61 -0.86
N ARG A 183 12.18 9.74 0.13
CA ARG A 183 13.34 9.47 0.95
C ARG A 183 13.48 7.99 1.23
N TRP A 184 14.71 7.49 1.20
CA TRP A 184 15.03 6.18 1.71
C TRP A 184 16.31 6.26 2.53
N HIS A 185 16.15 6.14 3.85
CA HIS A 185 17.24 6.28 4.79
C HIS A 185 17.52 4.97 5.52
N LYS A 186 18.80 4.59 5.56
CA LYS A 186 19.31 3.52 6.39
C LYS A 186 20.57 3.97 7.09
N ILE A 187 20.53 3.97 8.41
CA ILE A 187 21.62 4.43 9.26
C ILE A 187 22.91 3.70 8.84
N PHE A 188 23.95 4.48 8.47
CA PHE A 188 25.28 4.02 8.02
C PHE A 188 25.38 3.31 6.65
N TYR A 189 24.28 3.08 5.93
CA TYR A 189 24.32 2.29 4.69
C TYR A 189 23.80 3.02 3.45
N LYS A 190 22.76 3.84 3.57
CA LYS A 190 22.04 4.39 2.42
C LYS A 190 21.32 5.68 2.78
N ASP A 191 21.40 6.68 1.92
CA ASP A 191 20.52 7.86 1.97
C ASP A 191 20.19 8.24 0.53
N ILE A 192 18.91 8.09 0.15
CA ILE A 192 18.38 8.52 -1.14
C ILE A 192 17.33 9.58 -0.85
N LYS A 193 17.40 10.70 -1.56
CA LYS A 193 16.43 11.79 -1.50
C LYS A 193 16.17 12.29 -2.90
N GLU A 194 14.89 12.50 -3.22
CA GLU A 194 14.46 13.06 -4.48
C GLU A 194 13.31 14.03 -4.19
N HIS A 195 13.35 15.19 -4.85
CA HIS A 195 12.33 16.22 -4.76
C HIS A 195 11.99 16.67 -6.17
N GLN A 196 10.69 16.79 -6.47
CA GLN A 196 10.20 17.29 -7.75
C GLN A 196 9.04 18.24 -7.52
N THR A 197 8.99 19.31 -8.31
CA THR A 197 7.88 20.25 -8.36
C THR A 197 7.58 20.62 -9.81
N PHE A 198 6.30 20.58 -10.18
CA PHE A 198 5.78 20.99 -11.48
C PHE A 198 4.68 22.03 -11.27
N SER A 199 4.66 23.10 -12.07
CA SER A 199 3.68 24.17 -11.91
C SER A 199 3.28 24.79 -13.25
N GLY A 200 2.00 24.67 -13.61
CA GLY A 200 1.44 25.04 -14.90
C GLY A 200 0.61 23.88 -15.47
N VAL A 201 0.60 23.74 -16.79
CA VAL A 201 -0.05 22.61 -17.49
C VAL A 201 1.00 21.56 -17.81
N PHE A 202 0.88 20.38 -17.21
CA PHE A 202 1.85 19.29 -17.35
C PHE A 202 1.17 17.95 -17.55
N ASP A 203 1.83 17.09 -18.32
CA ASP A 203 1.59 15.66 -18.37
C ASP A 203 2.80 14.96 -17.73
N VAL A 204 2.54 14.04 -16.81
CA VAL A 204 3.57 13.33 -16.06
C VAL A 204 3.24 11.86 -15.99
N GLU A 205 4.24 11.05 -16.30
CA GLU A 205 4.22 9.61 -16.11
C GLU A 205 5.39 9.25 -15.18
N ARG A 206 5.12 8.44 -14.15
CA ARG A 206 6.11 8.09 -13.13
C ARG A 206 5.91 6.66 -12.63
N SER A 207 7.01 5.95 -12.47
CA SER A 207 7.11 4.73 -11.67
C SER A 207 8.16 4.92 -10.59
N LEU A 208 7.77 4.76 -9.32
CA LEU A 208 8.64 4.84 -8.14
C LEU A 208 8.62 3.52 -7.40
N ARG A 209 9.81 3.02 -7.03
CA ARG A 209 9.96 1.78 -6.26
C ARG A 209 11.12 1.87 -5.28
N PHE A 210 10.85 1.58 -4.02
CA PHE A 210 11.84 1.25 -2.99
C PHE A 210 11.63 -0.21 -2.59
N HIS A 211 12.64 -1.05 -2.81
CA HIS A 211 12.47 -2.50 -2.66
C HIS A 211 13.73 -3.17 -2.12
N GLU A 212 13.55 -4.01 -1.10
CA GLU A 212 14.61 -4.82 -0.49
C GLU A 212 14.22 -6.29 -0.42
N ASN A 213 14.22 -6.95 -1.58
CA ASN A 213 14.26 -8.39 -1.62
C ASN A 213 15.07 -8.85 -2.83
N PRO A 214 16.22 -9.51 -2.63
CA PRO A 214 17.05 -9.98 -3.74
C PRO A 214 16.43 -11.14 -4.52
N THR A 215 15.35 -11.78 -4.03
CA THR A 215 14.77 -12.97 -4.66
C THR A 215 13.51 -12.71 -5.47
N PHE A 216 12.91 -11.51 -5.42
CA PHE A 216 11.72 -11.21 -6.20
C PHE A 216 12.08 -10.83 -7.64
N ASP A 217 11.66 -11.69 -8.58
CA ASP A 217 12.02 -11.60 -10.00
C ASP A 217 10.94 -10.86 -10.84
N GLY A 218 9.95 -10.23 -10.19
CA GLY A 218 8.84 -9.54 -10.86
C GLY A 218 9.19 -8.17 -11.45
N PHE A 219 10.44 -7.71 -11.28
CA PHE A 219 10.92 -6.43 -11.80
C PHE A 219 11.91 -6.56 -12.98
N LYS A 220 11.94 -7.69 -13.69
CA LYS A 220 12.78 -7.85 -14.89
C LYS A 220 12.61 -6.68 -15.85
N GLY A 221 13.73 -6.05 -16.24
CA GLY A 221 13.77 -5.00 -17.25
C GLY A 221 13.93 -3.55 -16.73
N LEU A 222 14.26 -3.36 -15.45
CA LEU A 222 15.03 -2.19 -15.03
C LEU A 222 16.49 -2.33 -15.49
#